data_AF-A0A9P8V9N7-F1
#
_entry.id   AF-A0A9P8V9N7-F1
#
_cell.length_a   1.000
_cell.length_b   1.000
_cell.length_c   1.000
_cell.angle_alpha   90.00
_cell.angle_beta   90.00
_cell.angle_gamma   90.00
#
_symmetry.space_group_name_H-M   'P 1'
#
loop_
_entity.id
_entity.type
_entity.pdbx_description
1 polymer ?
#
loop_
_entity_poly.entity_id
_entity_poly.type
_entity_poly.pdbx_seq_one_letter_code
_entity_poly.pdbx_strand_id
1 'polypeptide(L)'
;MGNTISYQDKPFTLSLGTKGSIRGLQRDNKSRRYAGRKPKPLPPGFSYDSPNGELYDTTRFRSIYPQKAFHVGKAEGGDGDYSEDCLFVNIWTPVPKANDDRNTKWPVMLWLHGGCHEPGIDLTELISIGGLDAIIVAIGYRLNVFRFLAGEELLRDSGSEAGENIPLFGGDPDNITLAGRSFTELYEYFGINSSSLVSEKLANLRVKTVRELIEAIKHLKYYTFRPVTDDLFIHAGMIGYLQSSAFTDDFKSRGYRLLINEYNSPDEPTVSNYYAPDLPESGDDVRAPSRALVHHLARNGVSVAYRLSFIDETVAPARFGVAYAINKPF
;
A
#
# COMPACT_ATOMS: atom_id res chain seq x y z
N MET A 1 -20.99 -5.27 7.53
CA MET A 1 -22.16 -4.38 7.67
C MET A 1 -21.82 -3.16 6.83
N GLY A 2 -22.39 -3.08 5.63
CA GLY A 2 -22.09 -2.02 4.67
C GLY A 2 -23.31 -1.13 4.55
N ASN A 3 -23.12 0.18 4.63
CA ASN A 3 -24.21 1.06 4.28
C ASN A 3 -24.52 0.82 2.80
N THR A 4 -25.75 0.42 2.46
CA THR A 4 -26.15 0.33 1.05
C THR A 4 -26.43 1.74 0.55
N ILE A 5 -25.36 2.51 0.36
CA ILE A 5 -25.45 3.87 -0.16
C ILE A 5 -25.46 3.73 -1.67
N SER A 6 -26.64 3.91 -2.26
CA SER A 6 -26.78 3.97 -3.70
C SER A 6 -26.46 5.38 -4.19
N TYR A 7 -25.57 5.46 -5.18
CA TYR A 7 -25.26 6.69 -5.90
C TYR A 7 -25.91 6.66 -7.27
N GLN A 8 -26.25 7.83 -7.82
CA GLN A 8 -26.52 7.96 -9.24
C GLN A 8 -25.20 8.18 -9.98
N ASP A 9 -24.80 7.15 -10.71
CA ASP A 9 -23.57 7.14 -11.49
C ASP A 9 -23.81 7.68 -12.89
N LYS A 10 -22.96 8.62 -13.31
CA LYS A 10 -22.94 9.12 -14.69
C LYS A 10 -21.51 9.27 -15.21
N PRO A 11 -21.26 9.00 -16.50
CA PRO A 11 -19.99 9.34 -17.11
C PRO A 11 -19.69 10.84 -16.98
N PHE A 12 -18.43 11.18 -16.72
CA PHE A 12 -17.95 12.56 -16.69
C PHE A 12 -16.64 12.69 -17.48
N THR A 13 -16.59 13.64 -18.39
CA THR A 13 -15.40 13.90 -19.21
C THR A 13 -14.54 14.98 -18.55
N LEU A 14 -13.32 14.63 -18.17
CA LEU A 14 -12.33 15.59 -17.67
C LEU A 14 -11.42 16.03 -18.81
N SER A 15 -11.38 17.33 -19.09
CA SER A 15 -10.36 17.93 -19.97
C SER A 15 -9.05 18.10 -19.22
N LEU A 16 -7.96 17.63 -19.83
CA LEU A 16 -6.58 17.76 -19.33
C LEU A 16 -5.79 18.81 -20.12
N GLY A 17 -6.50 19.74 -20.78
CA GLY A 17 -5.91 20.75 -21.65
C GLY A 17 -5.23 20.14 -22.86
N THR A 18 -3.96 20.45 -23.07
CA THR A 18 -3.17 19.95 -24.22
C THR A 18 -2.94 18.44 -24.23
N LYS A 19 -3.24 17.75 -23.13
CA LYS A 19 -3.15 16.29 -23.03
C LYS A 19 -4.43 15.58 -23.44
N GLY A 20 -5.44 16.29 -23.95
CA GLY A 20 -6.71 15.70 -24.37
C GLY A 20 -7.69 15.48 -23.23
N SER A 21 -8.59 14.52 -23.38
CA SER A 21 -9.66 14.25 -22.40
C SER A 21 -9.73 12.80 -21.95
N ILE A 22 -10.16 12.59 -20.70
CA ILE A 22 -10.40 11.25 -20.14
C ILE A 22 -11.84 11.13 -19.65
N ARG A 23 -12.40 9.92 -19.72
CA ARG A 23 -13.73 9.60 -19.20
C ARG A 23 -13.61 8.98 -17.81
N GLY A 24 -14.18 9.65 -16.81
CA GLY A 24 -14.33 9.14 -15.45
C GLY A 24 -15.79 8.87 -15.09
N LEU A 25 -16.01 8.51 -13.83
CA LEU A 25 -17.32 8.24 -13.25
C LEU A 25 -17.65 9.31 -12.21
N GLN A 26 -18.77 10.03 -12.36
CA GLN A 26 -19.25 10.97 -11.35
C GLN A 26 -20.40 10.32 -10.57
N ARG A 27 -20.34 10.44 -9.24
CA ARG A 27 -21.35 9.95 -8.31
C ARG A 27 -22.09 11.13 -7.69
N ASP A 28 -23.36 11.26 -8.06
CA ASP A 28 -24.22 12.39 -7.70
C ASP A 28 -23.54 13.75 -7.98
N ASN A 29 -23.65 14.69 -7.03
CA ASN A 29 -22.92 15.95 -6.96
C ASN A 29 -21.78 15.90 -5.93
N LYS A 30 -21.29 14.70 -5.60
CA LYS A 30 -20.41 14.49 -4.45
C LYS A 30 -18.97 14.21 -4.85
N SER A 31 -18.76 13.21 -5.71
CA SER A 31 -17.40 12.76 -6.06
C SER A 31 -17.26 12.37 -7.53
N ARG A 32 -16.03 12.36 -8.00
CA ARG A 32 -15.60 11.83 -9.30
C ARG A 32 -14.50 10.81 -9.10
N ARG A 33 -14.47 9.78 -9.93
CA ARG A 33 -13.47 8.71 -9.93
C ARG A 33 -12.84 8.53 -11.32
N TYR A 34 -11.52 8.37 -11.32
CA TYR A 34 -10.70 8.06 -12.49
C TYR A 34 -9.76 6.90 -12.13
N ALA A 35 -10.04 5.70 -12.63
CA ALA A 35 -9.37 4.47 -12.22
C ALA A 35 -8.48 3.87 -13.33
N GLY A 36 -7.52 3.05 -12.91
CA GLY A 36 -6.85 2.11 -13.81
C GLY A 36 -5.69 2.65 -14.63
N ARG A 37 -5.03 3.74 -14.19
CA ARG A 37 -3.89 4.32 -14.92
C ARG A 37 -2.56 3.77 -14.44
N LYS A 38 -1.67 3.36 -15.34
CA LYS A 38 -0.29 3.01 -14.95
C LYS A 38 0.53 4.24 -14.52
N PRO A 39 1.27 4.21 -13.40
CA PRO A 39 2.12 5.29 -12.92
C PRO A 39 3.45 5.34 -13.70
N LYS A 40 3.36 5.55 -15.01
CA LYS A 40 4.53 5.72 -15.87
C LYS A 40 4.64 7.15 -16.41
N PRO A 41 5.86 7.69 -16.60
CA PRO A 41 6.05 8.94 -17.31
C PRO A 41 5.37 8.90 -18.68
N LEU A 42 4.70 9.99 -19.03
CA LEU A 42 4.12 10.14 -20.36
C LEU A 42 5.20 10.61 -21.33
N PRO A 43 5.31 10.03 -22.53
CA PRO A 43 6.21 10.52 -23.57
C PRO A 43 5.96 12.00 -23.89
N PRO A 44 6.97 12.76 -24.35
CA PRO A 44 6.76 14.09 -24.89
C PRO A 44 5.70 14.07 -26.01
N GLY A 45 4.75 15.02 -25.96
CA GLY A 45 3.67 15.11 -26.95
C GLY A 45 2.54 14.09 -26.78
N PHE A 46 2.55 13.26 -25.73
CA PHE A 46 1.46 12.32 -25.47
C PHE A 46 0.11 13.04 -25.27
N SER A 47 -0.93 12.55 -25.94
CA SER A 47 -2.33 12.93 -25.75
C SER A 47 -3.17 11.71 -25.41
N TYR A 48 -4.19 11.91 -24.58
CA TYR A 48 -5.24 10.92 -24.29
C TYR A 48 -6.31 10.84 -25.36
N ASP A 49 -6.34 11.81 -26.28
CA ASP A 49 -7.26 11.77 -27.40
C ASP A 49 -6.84 10.66 -28.36
N SER A 50 -7.74 9.71 -28.58
CA SER A 50 -7.52 8.66 -29.56
C SER A 50 -7.72 9.21 -30.99
N PRO A 51 -6.95 8.73 -32.00
CA PRO A 51 -7.15 9.12 -33.40
C PRO A 51 -8.56 8.86 -33.93
N ASN A 52 -9.27 7.88 -33.34
CA ASN A 52 -10.67 7.54 -33.68
C ASN A 52 -11.72 8.34 -32.88
N GLY A 53 -11.29 9.28 -32.03
CA GLY A 53 -12.18 10.08 -31.17
C GLY A 53 -12.69 9.36 -29.92
N GLU A 54 -12.26 8.12 -29.65
CA GLU A 54 -12.62 7.42 -28.41
C GLU A 54 -11.90 8.03 -27.21
N LEU A 55 -12.68 8.33 -26.15
CA LEU A 55 -12.13 8.83 -24.90
C LEU A 55 -11.41 7.71 -24.15
N TYR A 56 -10.26 8.03 -23.57
CA TYR A 56 -9.57 7.12 -22.66
C TYR A 56 -10.45 6.82 -21.44
N ASP A 57 -10.91 5.57 -21.33
CA ASP A 57 -11.88 5.15 -20.32
C ASP A 57 -11.20 4.77 -18.99
N THR A 58 -11.53 5.55 -17.96
CA THR A 58 -11.09 5.39 -16.57
C THR A 58 -12.26 5.14 -15.61
N THR A 59 -13.42 4.70 -16.12
CA THR A 59 -14.63 4.48 -15.30
C THR A 59 -14.55 3.21 -14.45
N ARG A 60 -13.69 2.26 -14.79
CA ARG A 60 -13.60 0.93 -14.16
C ARG A 60 -12.28 0.72 -13.45
N PHE A 61 -12.34 0.04 -12.31
CA PHE A 61 -11.13 -0.48 -11.67
C PHE A 61 -10.48 -1.55 -12.53
N ARG A 62 -9.16 -1.64 -12.46
CA ARG A 62 -8.37 -2.69 -13.10
C ARG A 62 -8.04 -3.79 -12.10
N SER A 63 -7.41 -4.85 -12.60
CA SER A 63 -6.93 -5.98 -11.79
C SER A 63 -6.11 -5.53 -10.59
N ILE A 64 -6.30 -6.24 -9.48
CA ILE A 64 -5.60 -6.00 -8.23
C ILE A 64 -4.44 -6.99 -8.06
N TYR A 65 -3.53 -6.66 -7.16
CA TYR A 65 -2.36 -7.50 -6.91
C TYR A 65 -2.76 -8.90 -6.44
N PRO A 66 -2.12 -9.98 -6.95
CA PRO A 66 -2.44 -11.33 -6.52
C PRO A 66 -2.16 -11.56 -5.04
N GLN A 67 -3.21 -11.91 -4.31
CA GLN A 67 -3.16 -12.19 -2.89
C GLN A 67 -4.21 -13.25 -2.54
N LYS A 68 -3.99 -13.98 -1.45
CA LYS A 68 -5.01 -14.90 -0.92
C LYS A 68 -6.20 -14.08 -0.41
N ALA A 69 -7.39 -14.29 -0.99
CA ALA A 69 -8.62 -13.68 -0.52
C ALA A 69 -9.13 -14.39 0.75
N PHE A 70 -8.88 -13.83 1.93
CA PHE A 70 -9.58 -14.18 3.17
C PHE A 70 -11.03 -13.67 3.19
N HIS A 71 -11.37 -12.57 2.49
CA HIS A 71 -12.74 -12.07 2.32
C HIS A 71 -13.06 -11.80 0.84
N VAL A 72 -14.22 -12.31 0.39
CA VAL A 72 -14.76 -12.14 -0.96
C VAL A 72 -15.56 -10.84 -0.99
N GLY A 73 -14.90 -9.74 -1.35
CA GLY A 73 -15.55 -8.52 -1.84
C GLY A 73 -15.06 -8.28 -3.26
N LYS A 74 -15.94 -7.97 -4.21
CA LYS A 74 -15.51 -7.43 -5.51
C LYS A 74 -15.57 -5.91 -5.41
N ALA A 75 -14.55 -5.21 -5.92
CA ALA A 75 -14.68 -3.80 -6.23
C ALA A 75 -15.89 -3.62 -7.16
N GLU A 76 -16.75 -2.62 -6.92
CA GLU A 76 -17.80 -2.30 -7.89
C GLU A 76 -17.18 -1.94 -9.25
N GLY A 77 -17.59 -2.68 -10.28
CA GLY A 77 -17.17 -2.45 -11.67
C GLY A 77 -15.71 -2.79 -11.98
N GLY A 78 -15.00 -3.51 -11.09
CA GLY A 78 -13.68 -4.08 -11.37
C GLY A 78 -13.76 -5.49 -11.93
N ASP A 79 -12.75 -5.90 -12.69
CA ASP A 79 -12.67 -7.26 -13.25
C ASP A 79 -12.65 -8.33 -12.14
N GLY A 80 -12.29 -7.96 -10.90
CA GLY A 80 -12.24 -8.87 -9.74
C GLY A 80 -11.12 -9.90 -9.85
N ASP A 81 -10.35 -9.85 -10.93
CA ASP A 81 -9.29 -10.76 -11.26
C ASP A 81 -7.95 -10.27 -10.68
N TYR A 82 -7.21 -11.21 -10.12
CA TYR A 82 -5.84 -11.03 -9.68
C TYR A 82 -4.90 -11.06 -10.88
N SER A 83 -4.00 -10.07 -10.99
CA SER A 83 -3.01 -10.02 -12.06
C SER A 83 -1.71 -9.37 -11.58
N GLU A 84 -0.56 -9.86 -12.05
CA GLU A 84 0.72 -9.15 -11.87
C GLU A 84 0.74 -7.79 -12.58
N ASP A 85 -0.10 -7.61 -13.61
CA ASP A 85 -0.38 -6.29 -14.17
C ASP A 85 -1.43 -5.57 -13.30
N CYS A 86 -0.96 -5.00 -12.19
CA CYS A 86 -1.78 -4.39 -11.13
C CYS A 86 -1.22 -3.05 -10.63
N LEU A 87 -0.15 -2.54 -11.25
CA LEU A 87 0.44 -1.25 -10.92
C LEU A 87 -0.42 -0.12 -11.52
N PHE A 88 -1.55 0.13 -10.87
CA PHE A 88 -2.50 1.15 -11.27
C PHE A 88 -2.67 2.21 -10.18
N VAL A 89 -2.98 3.42 -10.64
CA VAL A 89 -3.36 4.55 -9.81
C VAL A 89 -4.84 4.83 -10.04
N ASN A 90 -5.54 5.05 -8.94
CA ASN A 90 -6.93 5.46 -8.92
C ASN A 90 -7.03 6.84 -8.25
N ILE A 91 -7.81 7.74 -8.83
CA ILE A 91 -7.95 9.12 -8.38
C ILE A 91 -9.42 9.39 -8.07
N TRP A 92 -9.69 9.96 -6.90
CA TRP A 92 -11.00 10.52 -6.54
C TRP A 92 -10.87 12.02 -6.33
N THR A 93 -11.87 12.76 -6.77
CA THR A 93 -11.95 14.20 -6.53
C THR A 93 -13.35 14.57 -6.02
N PRO A 94 -13.49 15.65 -5.24
CA PRO A 94 -14.79 16.27 -5.03
C PRO A 94 -15.36 16.78 -6.36
N VAL A 95 -16.68 16.99 -6.40
CA VAL A 95 -17.33 17.77 -7.46
C VAL A 95 -17.33 19.24 -7.02
N PRO A 96 -16.84 20.18 -7.85
CA PRO A 96 -16.90 21.60 -7.51
C PRO A 96 -18.34 22.05 -7.25
N LYS A 97 -18.58 22.75 -6.15
CA LYS A 97 -19.88 23.35 -5.82
C LYS A 97 -20.04 24.66 -6.60
N ALA A 98 -21.28 25.06 -6.84
CA ALA A 98 -21.58 26.24 -7.66
C ALA A 98 -20.94 27.55 -7.16
N ASN A 99 -20.67 27.64 -5.86
CA ASN A 99 -20.09 28.81 -5.20
C ASN A 99 -18.59 28.67 -4.89
N ASP A 100 -17.95 27.57 -5.32
CA ASP A 100 -16.51 27.41 -5.12
C ASP A 100 -15.73 28.41 -5.98
N ASP A 101 -14.70 29.03 -5.41
CA ASP A 101 -13.76 29.83 -6.20
C ASP A 101 -13.12 28.92 -7.26
N ARG A 102 -13.10 29.38 -8.52
CA ARG A 102 -12.46 28.67 -9.64
C ARG A 102 -10.96 28.46 -9.43
N ASN A 103 -10.34 29.21 -8.53
CA ASN A 103 -8.95 29.06 -8.13
C ASN A 103 -8.75 28.13 -6.91
N THR A 104 -9.84 27.59 -6.34
CA THR A 104 -9.74 26.65 -5.21
C THR A 104 -8.93 25.43 -5.64
N LYS A 105 -7.86 25.15 -4.90
CA LYS A 105 -7.03 23.97 -5.06
C LYS A 105 -7.29 23.04 -3.88
N TRP A 106 -7.75 21.83 -4.16
CA TRP A 106 -7.87 20.81 -3.13
C TRP A 106 -6.51 20.24 -2.75
N PRO A 107 -6.27 19.95 -1.45
CA PRO A 107 -5.12 19.18 -1.03
C PRO A 107 -5.12 17.79 -1.69
N VAL A 108 -3.95 17.19 -1.83
CA VAL A 108 -3.79 15.83 -2.38
C VAL A 108 -3.43 14.88 -1.24
N MET A 109 -4.25 13.84 -1.06
CA MET A 109 -4.03 12.73 -0.16
C MET A 109 -3.53 11.53 -0.96
N LEU A 110 -2.31 11.09 -0.71
CA LEU A 110 -1.82 9.81 -1.21
C LEU A 110 -2.28 8.70 -0.27
N TRP A 111 -2.99 7.71 -0.81
CA TRP A 111 -3.45 6.55 -0.07
C TRP A 111 -2.59 5.33 -0.41
N LEU A 112 -1.87 4.84 0.60
CA LEU A 112 -1.15 3.57 0.55
C LEU A 112 -1.98 2.53 1.30
N HIS A 113 -2.43 1.51 0.57
CA HIS A 113 -3.23 0.46 1.17
C HIS A 113 -2.41 -0.42 2.13
N GLY A 114 -3.07 -1.23 2.97
CA GLY A 114 -2.39 -2.21 3.82
C GLY A 114 -1.99 -3.48 3.06
N GLY A 115 -1.28 -4.39 3.74
CA GLY A 115 -0.80 -5.67 3.18
C GLY A 115 -1.71 -6.88 3.41
N CYS A 116 -2.80 -6.73 4.18
CA CYS A 116 -3.74 -7.78 4.52
C CYS A 116 -5.16 -7.30 4.21
N HIS A 117 -5.71 -7.73 3.08
CA HIS A 117 -7.10 -7.50 2.66
C HIS A 117 -7.46 -6.07 2.25
N GLU A 118 -7.61 -5.86 0.95
CA GLU A 118 -8.83 -5.24 0.42
C GLU A 118 -8.92 -5.34 -1.10
N PRO A 119 -9.74 -6.26 -1.64
CA PRO A 119 -10.11 -6.18 -3.04
C PRO A 119 -10.93 -4.91 -3.28
N GLY A 120 -10.43 -4.02 -4.15
CA GLY A 120 -11.25 -2.94 -4.67
C GLY A 120 -11.48 -1.76 -3.74
N ILE A 121 -10.41 -1.18 -3.21
CA ILE A 121 -10.50 0.04 -2.39
C ILE A 121 -11.20 1.15 -3.18
N ASP A 122 -12.46 1.41 -2.82
CA ASP A 122 -13.22 2.56 -3.29
C ASP A 122 -13.28 3.62 -2.19
N LEU A 123 -12.46 4.67 -2.33
CA LEU A 123 -12.36 5.75 -1.34
C LEU A 123 -13.43 6.83 -1.53
N THR A 124 -14.47 6.54 -2.31
CA THR A 124 -15.57 7.46 -2.59
C THR A 124 -16.16 8.05 -1.33
N GLU A 125 -16.36 7.23 -0.31
CA GLU A 125 -17.04 7.60 0.93
C GLU A 125 -16.29 8.64 1.77
N LEU A 126 -14.96 8.68 1.68
CA LEU A 126 -14.18 9.74 2.32
C LEU A 126 -14.63 11.12 1.83
N ILE A 127 -14.94 11.23 0.54
CA ILE A 127 -15.42 12.46 -0.10
C ILE A 127 -16.95 12.60 0.06
N SER A 128 -17.71 11.57 -0.32
CA SER A 128 -19.16 11.65 -0.50
C SER A 128 -19.96 11.67 0.81
N ILE A 129 -19.41 11.12 1.88
CA ILE A 129 -20.04 11.03 3.20
C ILE A 129 -19.17 11.74 4.22
N GLY A 130 -17.87 11.45 4.23
CA GLY A 130 -16.89 12.05 5.12
C GLY A 130 -16.65 13.54 4.87
N GLY A 131 -17.14 14.09 3.75
CA GLY A 131 -17.02 15.50 3.42
C GLY A 131 -15.57 15.95 3.19
N LEU A 132 -14.68 15.03 2.85
CA LEU A 132 -13.28 15.35 2.60
C LEU A 132 -13.13 16.08 1.26
N ASP A 133 -12.92 17.40 1.32
CA ASP A 133 -12.60 18.22 0.16
C ASP A 133 -11.10 18.06 -0.23
N ALA A 134 -10.71 16.85 -0.65
CA ALA A 134 -9.35 16.52 -1.08
C ALA A 134 -9.33 15.62 -2.33
N ILE A 135 -8.30 15.76 -3.16
CA ILE A 135 -7.99 14.78 -4.20
C ILE A 135 -7.34 13.57 -3.54
N ILE A 136 -7.91 12.39 -3.71
CA ILE A 136 -7.36 11.15 -3.16
C ILE A 136 -6.71 10.37 -4.30
N VAL A 137 -5.46 9.95 -4.10
CA VAL A 137 -4.70 9.15 -5.08
C VAL A 137 -4.31 7.84 -4.41
N ALA A 138 -4.99 6.75 -4.76
CA ALA A 138 -4.62 5.41 -4.31
C ALA A 138 -3.67 4.75 -5.29
N ILE A 139 -2.60 4.16 -4.76
CA ILE A 139 -1.53 3.55 -5.55
C ILE A 139 -1.54 2.05 -5.31
N GLY A 140 -1.70 1.27 -6.39
CA GLY A 140 -1.49 -0.17 -6.38
C GLY A 140 0.01 -0.48 -6.40
N TYR A 141 0.45 -1.36 -5.51
CA TYR A 141 1.83 -1.80 -5.43
C TYR A 141 1.93 -3.32 -5.18
N ARG A 142 3.07 -3.90 -5.54
CA ARG A 142 3.29 -5.35 -5.40
C ARG A 142 3.37 -5.78 -3.93
N LEU A 143 2.93 -6.99 -3.61
CA LEU A 143 2.96 -7.58 -2.27
C LEU A 143 3.65 -8.94 -2.26
N ASN A 144 3.93 -9.49 -1.07
CA ASN A 144 4.32 -10.90 -0.95
C ASN A 144 5.58 -11.27 -1.77
N VAL A 145 5.69 -12.52 -2.22
CA VAL A 145 6.79 -13.06 -3.02
C VAL A 145 7.15 -12.21 -4.23
N PHE A 146 6.19 -11.56 -4.90
CA PHE A 146 6.51 -10.77 -6.10
C PHE A 146 7.00 -9.33 -5.81
N ARG A 147 7.11 -8.94 -4.53
CA ARG A 147 7.82 -7.71 -4.12
C ARG A 147 9.01 -7.97 -3.19
N PHE A 148 8.85 -8.87 -2.23
CA PHE A 148 9.72 -8.97 -1.07
C PHE A 148 10.43 -10.32 -1.02
N LEU A 149 10.59 -10.99 -2.17
CA LEU A 149 11.45 -12.16 -2.27
C LEU A 149 12.89 -11.74 -1.98
N ALA A 150 13.41 -12.26 -0.89
CA ALA A 150 14.76 -11.97 -0.42
C ALA A 150 15.52 -13.29 -0.18
N GLY A 151 16.83 -13.22 -0.42
CA GLY A 151 17.78 -14.32 -0.31
C GLY A 151 19.21 -13.78 -0.43
N GLU A 152 20.14 -14.35 0.33
CA GLU A 152 21.55 -13.98 0.28
C GLU A 152 22.14 -14.13 -1.13
N GLU A 153 21.74 -15.19 -1.83
CA GLU A 153 22.12 -15.41 -3.23
C GLU A 153 21.64 -14.29 -4.17
N LEU A 154 20.45 -13.72 -3.93
CA LEU A 154 19.92 -12.60 -4.72
C LEU A 154 20.69 -11.31 -4.45
N LEU A 155 21.04 -11.05 -3.19
CA LEU A 155 21.82 -9.87 -2.82
C LEU A 155 23.21 -9.89 -3.49
N ARG A 156 23.89 -11.04 -3.43
CA ARG A 156 25.20 -11.23 -4.08
C ARG A 156 25.11 -11.09 -5.61
N ASP A 157 24.08 -11.67 -6.24
CA ASP A 157 23.89 -11.62 -7.70
C ASP A 157 23.49 -10.23 -8.20
N SER A 158 22.74 -9.45 -7.40
CA SER A 158 22.35 -8.09 -7.73
C SER A 158 23.51 -7.08 -7.79
N GLY A 159 24.74 -7.50 -7.45
CA GLY A 159 25.92 -6.64 -7.43
C GLY A 159 25.79 -5.49 -6.43
N SER A 160 24.95 -5.64 -5.41
CA SER A 160 24.74 -4.56 -4.43
C SER A 160 26.04 -4.29 -3.68
N GLU A 161 26.54 -3.06 -3.79
CA GLU A 161 27.63 -2.52 -2.96
C GLU A 161 27.27 -2.46 -1.47
N ALA A 162 26.08 -2.93 -1.07
CA ALA A 162 25.63 -2.99 0.32
C ALA A 162 26.67 -3.72 1.19
N GLY A 163 27.19 -4.86 0.75
CA GLY A 163 28.27 -5.58 1.44
C GLY A 163 29.56 -4.77 1.58
N GLU A 164 29.91 -3.97 0.58
CA GLU A 164 31.15 -3.17 0.54
C GLU A 164 31.03 -1.86 1.35
N ASN A 165 29.82 -1.32 1.49
CA ASN A 165 29.54 -0.06 2.17
C ASN A 165 29.20 -0.24 3.66
N ILE A 166 28.81 -1.44 4.11
CA ILE A 166 28.49 -1.73 5.51
C ILE A 166 29.59 -1.28 6.51
N PRO A 167 30.89 -1.47 6.22
CA PRO A 167 31.97 -0.92 7.05
C PRO A 167 31.98 0.61 7.15
N LEU A 168 31.57 1.33 6.10
CA LEU A 168 31.52 2.81 6.09
C LEU A 168 30.48 3.36 7.07
N PHE A 169 29.48 2.54 7.43
CA PHE A 169 28.45 2.86 8.40
C PHE A 169 28.69 2.23 9.78
N GLY A 170 29.89 1.65 10.01
CA GLY A 170 30.26 0.99 11.27
C GLY A 170 29.60 -0.37 11.49
N GLY A 171 29.03 -0.96 10.43
CA GLY A 171 28.51 -2.32 10.46
C GLY A 171 29.60 -3.35 10.18
N ASP A 172 29.39 -4.56 10.68
CA ASP A 172 30.28 -5.69 10.46
C ASP A 172 29.84 -6.46 9.20
N PRO A 173 30.62 -6.43 8.10
CA PRO A 173 30.27 -7.12 6.86
C PRO A 173 30.29 -8.64 7.01
N ASP A 174 30.98 -9.17 8.04
CA ASP A 174 31.02 -10.60 8.36
C ASP A 174 29.84 -11.04 9.26
N ASN A 175 29.00 -10.08 9.69
CA ASN A 175 27.86 -10.31 10.58
C ASN A 175 26.56 -9.70 10.04
N ILE A 176 26.27 -9.97 8.77
CA ILE A 176 25.03 -9.57 8.10
C ILE A 176 24.00 -10.69 8.27
N THR A 177 22.98 -10.48 9.11
CA THR A 177 21.83 -11.40 9.18
C THR A 177 20.75 -10.95 8.21
N LEU A 178 20.68 -11.58 7.02
CA LEU A 178 19.57 -11.36 6.11
C LEU A 178 18.36 -12.17 6.60
N ALA A 179 17.33 -11.49 7.11
CA ALA A 179 16.04 -12.09 7.41
C ALA A 179 15.27 -12.36 6.10
N GLY A 180 15.73 -13.34 5.32
CA GLY A 180 15.13 -13.66 4.02
C GLY A 180 15.65 -14.99 3.49
N ARG A 181 15.15 -16.11 4.03
CA ARG A 181 15.36 -17.46 3.44
C ARG A 181 14.29 -17.82 2.39
N SER A 182 13.42 -16.86 2.08
CA SER A 182 12.25 -17.05 1.21
C SER A 182 12.63 -17.47 -0.20
N PHE A 183 13.76 -16.98 -0.74
CA PHE A 183 14.22 -17.41 -2.07
C PHE A 183 14.63 -18.88 -2.11
N THR A 184 15.39 -19.31 -1.10
CA THR A 184 15.84 -20.70 -0.94
C THR A 184 14.66 -21.66 -0.84
N GLU A 185 13.75 -21.42 0.10
CA GLU A 185 12.60 -22.30 0.31
C GLU A 185 11.67 -22.33 -0.91
N LEU A 186 11.53 -21.19 -1.60
CA LEU A 186 10.68 -21.12 -2.79
C LEU A 186 11.24 -21.94 -3.94
N TYR A 187 12.54 -21.82 -4.26
CA TYR A 187 13.10 -22.61 -5.35
C TYR A 187 13.18 -24.10 -4.99
N GLU A 188 13.44 -24.44 -3.72
CA GLU A 188 13.45 -25.83 -3.22
C GLU A 188 12.05 -26.46 -3.32
N TYR A 189 10.99 -25.70 -2.98
CA TYR A 189 9.60 -26.16 -3.12
C TYR A 189 9.28 -26.59 -4.56
N PHE A 190 9.80 -25.88 -5.56
CA PHE A 190 9.61 -26.22 -6.97
C PHE A 190 10.62 -27.25 -7.50
N GLY A 191 11.47 -27.83 -6.64
CA GLY A 191 12.49 -28.81 -7.04
C GLY A 191 13.58 -28.24 -7.94
N ILE A 192 13.83 -26.92 -7.87
CA ILE A 192 14.88 -26.26 -8.65
C ILE A 192 16.23 -26.58 -8.00
N ASN A 193 17.20 -27.00 -8.81
CA ASN A 193 18.51 -27.41 -8.32
C ASN A 193 19.25 -26.22 -7.66
N SER A 194 19.64 -26.37 -6.39
CA SER A 194 20.33 -25.37 -5.58
C SER A 194 21.70 -24.97 -6.12
N SER A 195 22.34 -25.81 -6.93
CA SER A 195 23.62 -25.52 -7.58
C SER A 195 23.48 -24.73 -8.89
N SER A 196 22.26 -24.48 -9.37
CA SER A 196 22.02 -23.69 -10.60
C SER A 196 22.36 -22.22 -10.40
N LEU A 197 22.62 -21.51 -11.49
CA LEU A 197 22.85 -20.07 -11.43
C LEU A 197 21.60 -19.33 -10.91
N VAL A 198 21.80 -18.20 -10.22
CA VAL A 198 20.69 -17.37 -9.69
C VAL A 198 19.74 -16.95 -10.82
N SER A 199 20.29 -16.58 -11.98
CA SER A 199 19.52 -16.25 -13.17
C SER A 199 18.64 -17.40 -13.67
N GLU A 200 19.13 -18.64 -13.61
CA GLU A 200 18.39 -19.85 -13.99
C GLU A 200 17.30 -20.19 -12.97
N LYS A 201 17.61 -20.07 -11.67
CA LYS A 201 16.61 -20.22 -10.60
C LYS A 201 15.47 -19.22 -10.79
N LEU A 202 15.80 -17.95 -11.04
CA LEU A 202 14.82 -16.90 -11.31
C LEU A 202 14.03 -17.15 -12.60
N ALA A 203 14.66 -17.63 -13.67
CA ALA A 203 13.96 -17.98 -14.90
C ALA A 203 12.92 -19.10 -14.67
N ASN A 204 13.28 -20.12 -13.89
CA ASN A 204 12.36 -21.21 -13.51
C ASN A 204 11.20 -20.73 -12.63
N LEU A 205 11.43 -19.74 -11.76
CA LEU A 205 10.38 -19.14 -10.95
C LEU A 205 9.45 -18.24 -11.78
N ARG A 206 9.98 -17.49 -12.75
CA ARG A 206 9.22 -16.56 -13.60
C ARG A 206 8.23 -17.24 -14.55
N VAL A 207 8.44 -18.53 -14.85
CA VAL A 207 7.49 -19.30 -15.66
C VAL A 207 6.36 -19.91 -14.82
N LYS A 208 6.42 -19.83 -13.49
CA LYS A 208 5.33 -20.29 -12.61
C LYS A 208 4.17 -19.31 -12.70
N THR A 209 2.96 -19.86 -12.72
CA THR A 209 1.75 -19.07 -12.63
C THR A 209 1.65 -18.41 -11.27
N VAL A 210 0.96 -17.27 -11.23
CA VAL A 210 0.59 -16.57 -10.00
C VAL A 210 -0.04 -17.51 -8.96
N ARG A 211 -0.89 -18.44 -9.41
CA ARG A 211 -1.56 -19.40 -8.52
C ARG A 211 -0.56 -20.37 -7.90
N GLU A 212 0.38 -20.90 -8.67
CA GLU A 212 1.42 -21.80 -8.17
C GLU A 212 2.31 -21.09 -7.13
N LEU A 213 2.73 -19.86 -7.41
CA LEU A 213 3.53 -19.06 -6.47
C LEU A 213 2.77 -18.75 -5.17
N ILE A 214 1.47 -18.43 -5.26
CA ILE A 214 0.63 -18.22 -4.08
C ILE A 214 0.44 -19.49 -3.26
N GLU A 215 0.30 -20.64 -3.91
CA GLU A 215 0.16 -21.93 -3.23
C GLU A 215 1.45 -22.31 -2.51
N ALA A 216 2.60 -22.13 -3.16
CA ALA A 216 3.92 -22.42 -2.60
C ALA A 216 4.17 -21.71 -1.27
N ILE A 217 3.72 -20.45 -1.13
CA ILE A 217 3.90 -19.65 0.10
C ILE A 217 3.40 -20.37 1.34
N LYS A 218 2.32 -21.16 1.26
CA LYS A 218 1.74 -21.87 2.41
C LYS A 218 2.64 -22.99 2.94
N HIS A 219 3.60 -23.43 2.13
CA HIS A 219 4.52 -24.51 2.46
C HIS A 219 5.90 -23.98 2.89
N LEU A 220 6.13 -22.68 2.79
CA LEU A 220 7.37 -22.06 3.25
C LEU A 220 7.32 -21.94 4.77
N LYS A 221 8.45 -22.18 5.42
CA LYS A 221 8.63 -21.91 6.84
C LYS A 221 8.62 -20.41 7.09
N TYR A 222 9.20 -19.62 6.17
CA TYR A 222 9.15 -18.16 6.19
C TYR A 222 8.15 -17.65 5.16
N TYR A 223 6.86 -17.88 5.43
CA TYR A 223 5.74 -17.47 4.57
C TYR A 223 5.33 -16.00 4.71
N THR A 224 5.99 -15.24 5.61
CA THR A 224 5.79 -13.79 5.74
C THR A 224 6.88 -13.04 4.99
N PHE A 225 6.44 -12.20 4.05
CA PHE A 225 7.32 -11.46 3.17
C PHE A 225 7.31 -9.99 3.59
N ARG A 226 8.48 -9.48 3.98
CA ARG A 226 8.67 -8.13 4.55
C ARG A 226 9.80 -7.40 3.83
N PRO A 227 9.83 -6.06 3.86
CA PRO A 227 11.02 -5.32 3.48
C PRO A 227 12.23 -5.83 4.26
N VAL A 228 13.35 -5.99 3.57
CA VAL A 228 14.65 -6.32 4.17
C VAL A 228 15.57 -5.12 4.05
N THR A 229 16.53 -5.01 4.96
CA THR A 229 17.63 -4.05 4.81
C THR A 229 18.43 -4.41 3.55
N ASP A 230 18.48 -3.49 2.61
CA ASP A 230 19.16 -3.64 1.32
C ASP A 230 20.18 -2.53 1.05
N ASP A 231 20.27 -1.53 1.94
CA ASP A 231 21.10 -0.32 1.81
C ASP A 231 20.95 0.45 0.48
N LEU A 232 19.86 0.18 -0.24
CA LEU A 232 19.44 0.90 -1.45
C LEU A 232 18.15 1.70 -1.19
N PHE A 233 17.20 1.08 -0.49
CA PHE A 233 15.92 1.67 -0.10
C PHE A 233 15.70 1.62 1.40
N ILE A 234 15.98 0.48 2.05
CA ILE A 234 15.95 0.32 3.50
C ILE A 234 17.39 0.24 4.00
N HIS A 235 17.88 1.37 4.52
CA HIS A 235 19.24 1.46 5.06
C HIS A 235 19.33 0.88 6.47
N ALA A 236 20.47 0.27 6.80
CA ALA A 236 20.74 -0.27 8.14
C ALA A 236 20.63 0.81 9.23
N GLY A 237 21.01 2.05 8.91
CA GLY A 237 20.90 3.21 9.80
C GLY A 237 19.51 3.84 9.90
N MET A 238 18.49 3.32 9.19
CA MET A 238 17.17 3.96 9.09
C MET A 238 16.50 4.14 10.45
N ILE A 239 16.56 3.15 11.33
CA ILE A 239 15.96 3.26 12.67
C ILE A 239 16.66 4.33 13.50
N GLY A 240 18.00 4.35 13.48
CA GLY A 240 18.79 5.39 14.16
C GLY A 240 18.50 6.79 13.60
N TYR A 241 18.34 6.91 12.28
CA TYR A 241 17.94 8.15 11.64
C TYR A 241 16.55 8.61 12.09
N LEU A 242 15.54 7.73 12.06
CA LEU A 242 14.17 8.06 12.51
C LEU A 242 14.10 8.51 13.97
N GLN A 243 15.04 8.07 14.81
CA GLN A 243 15.18 8.46 16.21
C GLN A 243 16.12 9.67 16.43
N SER A 244 16.72 10.20 15.36
CA SER A 244 17.65 11.33 15.44
C SER A 244 16.95 12.69 15.39
N SER A 245 17.64 13.74 15.82
CA SER A 245 17.19 15.12 15.61
C SER A 245 17.19 15.49 14.12
N ALA A 246 18.13 14.95 13.33
CA ALA A 246 18.23 15.21 11.90
C ALA A 246 16.94 14.84 11.15
N PHE A 247 16.31 13.70 11.49
CA PHE A 247 15.01 13.35 10.94
C PHE A 247 13.93 14.36 11.30
N THR A 248 13.94 14.88 12.53
CA THR A 248 12.95 15.89 12.93
C THR A 248 13.18 17.22 12.21
N ASP A 249 14.43 17.63 12.02
CA ASP A 249 14.79 18.85 11.30
C ASP A 249 14.39 18.75 9.83
N ASP A 250 14.61 17.59 9.20
CA ASP A 250 14.11 17.25 7.87
C ASP A 250 12.59 17.28 7.79
N PHE A 251 11.90 16.71 8.78
CA PHE A 251 10.43 16.68 8.84
C PHE A 251 9.86 18.11 8.90
N LYS A 252 10.46 18.97 9.74
CA LYS A 252 10.06 20.37 9.89
C LYS A 252 10.38 21.23 8.68
N SER A 253 11.58 21.10 8.11
CA SER A 253 12.02 21.90 6.96
C SER A 253 11.14 21.68 5.74
N ARG A 254 10.55 20.49 5.63
CA ARG A 254 9.56 20.13 4.59
C ARG A 254 8.13 20.57 4.92
N GLY A 255 7.91 21.15 6.10
CA GLY A 255 6.59 21.61 6.57
C GLY A 255 5.60 20.47 6.82
N TYR A 256 6.09 19.25 7.07
CA TYR A 256 5.24 18.09 7.29
C TYR A 256 4.50 18.17 8.64
N ARG A 257 3.33 17.55 8.69
CA ARG A 257 2.52 17.37 9.90
C ARG A 257 2.10 15.92 9.97
N LEU A 258 2.02 15.38 11.18
CA LEU A 258 1.58 14.00 11.40
C LEU A 258 0.15 13.99 11.95
N LEU A 259 -0.74 13.30 11.26
CA LEU A 259 -2.02 12.87 11.79
C LEU A 259 -1.96 11.36 11.95
N ILE A 260 -2.19 10.87 13.16
CA ILE A 260 -2.21 9.44 13.44
C ILE A 260 -3.52 9.04 14.11
N ASN A 261 -3.99 7.84 13.81
CA ASN A 261 -5.15 7.25 14.43
C ASN A 261 -4.73 5.96 15.12
N GLU A 262 -5.15 5.81 16.36
CA GLU A 262 -4.99 4.57 17.12
C GLU A 262 -6.38 4.10 17.58
N TYR A 263 -6.48 2.80 17.85
CA TYR A 263 -7.61 2.22 18.52
C TYR A 263 -7.23 1.75 19.92
N ASN A 264 -8.23 1.73 20.81
CA ASN A 264 -8.06 1.14 22.12
C ASN A 264 -8.75 -0.24 22.14
N SER A 265 -7.96 -1.32 22.02
CA SER A 265 -8.41 -2.66 22.38
C SER A 265 -7.54 -3.16 23.54
N PRO A 266 -8.11 -3.45 24.72
CA PRO A 266 -7.39 -4.08 25.82
C PRO A 266 -6.98 -5.52 25.48
N ASP A 267 -7.80 -6.20 24.69
CA ASP A 267 -7.57 -7.56 24.20
C ASP A 267 -7.35 -7.47 22.69
N GLU A 268 -6.13 -7.17 22.27
CA GLU A 268 -5.79 -7.25 20.86
C GLU A 268 -5.68 -8.73 20.49
N PRO A 269 -6.59 -9.32 19.69
CA PRO A 269 -6.17 -10.48 18.91
C PRO A 269 -5.10 -9.91 17.99
N THR A 270 -3.85 -10.08 18.38
CA THR A 270 -2.72 -9.66 17.58
C THR A 270 -2.95 -10.17 16.18
N VAL A 271 -2.58 -9.35 15.20
CA VAL A 271 -2.43 -9.82 13.83
C VAL A 271 -1.60 -11.12 13.84
N SER A 272 -0.67 -11.31 14.80
CA SER A 272 0.00 -12.59 15.07
C SER A 272 -0.93 -13.75 15.43
N ASN A 273 -1.97 -13.62 16.27
CA ASN A 273 -2.87 -14.73 16.59
C ASN A 273 -3.64 -15.28 15.36
N TYR A 274 -3.80 -14.45 14.32
CA TYR A 274 -4.43 -14.87 13.07
C TYR A 274 -3.44 -15.42 12.02
N TYR A 275 -2.16 -15.03 12.10
CA TYR A 275 -1.12 -15.39 11.14
C TYR A 275 -0.07 -16.37 11.68
N ALA A 276 0.00 -16.59 13.00
CA ALA A 276 0.94 -17.43 13.74
C ALA A 276 0.39 -17.68 15.17
N PRO A 277 -0.60 -18.58 15.32
CA PRO A 277 -1.35 -18.78 16.57
C PRO A 277 -0.51 -19.31 17.75
N ASP A 278 0.73 -19.73 17.49
CA ASP A 278 1.64 -20.30 18.48
C ASP A 278 2.64 -19.26 19.07
N LEU A 279 2.54 -17.98 18.68
CA LEU A 279 3.39 -16.91 19.22
C LEU A 279 2.70 -16.22 20.39
N PRO A 280 3.42 -15.89 21.48
CA PRO A 280 2.85 -15.21 22.64
C PRO A 280 2.24 -13.86 22.24
N GLU A 281 1.08 -13.54 22.84
CA GLU A 281 0.36 -12.29 22.65
C GLU A 281 1.29 -11.09 22.91
N SER A 282 1.53 -10.28 21.88
CA SER A 282 2.19 -8.99 22.04
C SER A 282 1.39 -7.91 21.33
N GLY A 283 0.55 -7.19 22.10
CA GLY A 283 -0.19 -6.02 21.62
C GLY A 283 0.68 -4.79 21.31
N ASP A 284 1.96 -5.03 20.97
CA ASP A 284 3.04 -4.04 20.84
C ASP A 284 3.51 -3.83 19.39
N ASP A 285 3.19 -4.72 18.45
CA ASP A 285 3.70 -4.66 17.07
C ASP A 285 3.20 -3.45 16.26
N VAL A 286 2.05 -2.87 16.62
CA VAL A 286 1.44 -1.75 15.89
C VAL A 286 1.50 -0.45 16.70
N ARG A 287 1.16 -0.50 18.00
CA ARG A 287 1.02 0.68 18.85
C ARG A 287 2.35 1.22 19.36
N ALA A 288 3.30 0.35 19.71
CA ALA A 288 4.56 0.81 20.27
C ALA A 288 5.38 1.62 19.24
N PRO A 289 5.52 1.18 17.97
CA PRO A 289 6.23 1.97 16.94
C PRO A 289 5.56 3.31 16.62
N SER A 290 4.23 3.33 16.52
CA SER A 290 3.48 4.58 16.24
C SER A 290 3.69 5.60 17.35
N ARG A 291 3.58 5.17 18.61
CA ARG A 291 3.79 6.03 19.78
C ARG A 291 5.23 6.50 19.90
N ALA A 292 6.20 5.63 19.66
CA ALA A 292 7.61 6.00 19.69
C ALA A 292 7.92 7.13 18.69
N LEU A 293 7.44 7.02 17.45
CA LEU A 293 7.57 8.05 16.42
C LEU A 293 6.90 9.36 16.85
N VAL A 294 5.65 9.29 17.32
CA VAL A 294 4.92 10.49 17.74
C VAL A 294 5.59 11.17 18.92
N HIS A 295 5.99 10.41 19.94
CA HIS A 295 6.68 10.95 21.10
C HIS A 295 7.99 11.63 20.70
N HIS A 296 8.76 11.04 19.78
CA HIS A 296 9.98 11.64 19.25
C HIS A 296 9.70 12.97 18.56
N LEU A 297 8.76 12.99 17.60
CA LEU A 297 8.40 14.19 16.84
C LEU A 297 7.84 15.30 17.75
N ALA A 298 6.92 14.95 18.66
CA ALA A 298 6.27 15.89 19.56
C ALA A 298 7.25 16.52 20.55
N ARG A 299 8.13 15.73 21.18
CA ARG A 299 9.18 16.24 22.09
C ARG A 299 10.15 17.18 21.39
N ASN A 300 10.36 16.97 20.09
CA ASN A 300 11.19 17.82 19.27
C ASN A 300 10.38 18.92 18.56
N GLY A 301 9.17 19.26 19.00
CA GLY A 301 8.44 20.45 18.55
C GLY A 301 7.73 20.34 17.20
N VAL A 302 7.44 19.12 16.73
CA VAL A 302 6.56 18.88 15.58
C VAL A 302 5.11 18.81 16.06
N SER A 303 4.21 19.49 15.34
CA SER A 303 2.77 19.39 15.59
C SER A 303 2.26 18.00 15.19
N VAL A 304 1.70 17.28 16.17
CA VAL A 304 1.07 15.98 15.96
C VAL A 304 -0.39 16.03 16.38
N ALA A 305 -1.27 15.53 15.53
CA ALA A 305 -2.69 15.38 15.81
C ALA A 305 -3.04 13.90 16.00
N TYR A 306 -3.89 13.63 16.98
CA TYR A 306 -4.45 12.31 17.24
C TYR A 306 -5.94 12.29 16.90
N ARG A 307 -6.37 11.24 16.23
CA ARG A 307 -7.78 10.85 16.17
C ARG A 307 -7.95 9.58 16.98
N LEU A 308 -8.93 9.57 17.88
CA LEU A 308 -9.41 8.35 18.52
C LEU A 308 -10.69 7.94 17.80
N SER A 309 -10.74 6.70 17.31
CA SER A 309 -11.94 6.16 16.67
C SER A 309 -12.79 5.46 17.72
N PHE A 310 -14.05 5.88 17.84
CA PHE A 310 -15.07 5.21 18.65
C PHE A 310 -15.91 4.34 17.73
N ILE A 311 -16.14 3.10 18.15
CA ILE A 311 -17.01 2.14 17.45
C ILE A 311 -18.17 1.87 18.39
N ASP A 312 -19.37 1.84 17.83
CA ASP A 312 -20.56 1.40 18.55
C ASP A 312 -21.01 0.00 18.08
N GLU A 313 -21.98 -0.57 18.80
CA GLU A 313 -22.55 -1.89 18.56
C GLU A 313 -23.16 -2.06 17.15
N THR A 314 -23.36 -0.97 16.39
CA THR A 314 -23.87 -1.02 15.01
C THR A 314 -22.80 -1.41 14.00
N VAL A 315 -21.51 -1.23 14.33
CA VAL A 315 -20.36 -1.53 13.46
C VAL A 315 -19.70 -2.84 13.87
N ALA A 316 -19.52 -3.08 15.18
CA ALA A 316 -19.03 -4.35 15.71
C ALA A 316 -19.52 -4.59 17.14
N PRO A 317 -19.79 -5.86 17.53
CA PRO A 317 -20.21 -6.17 18.89
C PRO A 317 -19.16 -5.71 19.92
N ALA A 318 -19.53 -5.17 21.08
CA ALA A 318 -18.55 -4.66 22.06
C ALA A 318 -17.48 -5.69 22.47
N ARG A 319 -17.79 -6.98 22.42
CA ARG A 319 -16.84 -8.09 22.67
C ARG A 319 -15.65 -8.13 21.71
N PHE A 320 -15.71 -7.44 20.56
CA PHE A 320 -14.60 -7.31 19.62
C PHE A 320 -13.66 -6.15 19.95
N GLY A 321 -14.03 -5.27 20.90
CA GLY A 321 -13.33 -4.03 21.15
C GLY A 321 -13.26 -3.13 19.90
N VAL A 322 -12.27 -2.24 19.86
CA VAL A 322 -11.92 -1.47 18.66
C VAL A 322 -10.82 -2.23 17.92
N ALA A 323 -11.15 -3.05 16.93
CA ALA A 323 -10.18 -3.93 16.25
C ALA A 323 -9.31 -3.21 15.18
N TYR A 324 -8.25 -3.86 14.72
CA TYR A 324 -7.38 -3.32 13.67
C TYR A 324 -8.16 -2.94 12.39
N ALA A 325 -7.92 -1.72 11.91
CA ALA A 325 -8.44 -1.18 10.65
C ALA A 325 -9.97 -1.16 10.52
N ILE A 326 -10.69 -1.12 11.64
CA ILE A 326 -12.15 -1.07 11.70
C ILE A 326 -12.71 0.37 11.61
N ASN A 327 -11.84 1.38 11.67
CA ASN A 327 -12.19 2.80 11.48
C ASN A 327 -12.29 3.20 9.99
N LYS A 328 -12.44 2.20 9.10
CA LYS A 328 -12.61 2.42 7.68
C LYS A 328 -13.98 3.08 7.40
N PRO A 329 -14.08 3.91 6.36
CA PRO A 329 -15.39 4.26 5.83
C PRO A 329 -16.09 2.96 5.35
N PHE A 330 -17.35 2.76 5.76
CA PHE A 330 -18.19 1.57 5.50
C PHE A 330 -19.47 1.91 4.75
#